data_AF-A0A3A1NK53-F1
#
_entry.id   AF-A0A3A1NK53-F1
#
_cell.length_a   1.000
_cell.length_b   1.000
_cell.length_c   1.000
_cell.angle_alpha   90.00
_cell.angle_beta   90.00
_cell.angle_gamma   90.00
#
_symmetry.space_group_name_H-M   'P 1'
#
loop_
_entity.id
_entity.type
_entity.pdbx_description
1 polymer ?
#
loop_
_entity_poly.entity_id
_entity_poly.type
_entity_poly.pdbx_seq_one_letter_code
_entity_poly.pdbx_strand_id
1 'polypeptide(L)'
;MSLIMLSCSGDDGKDGMDGLDGINGTNGEDGADGTNGVGFDELTRYGSATLELNGNRPDGVTIDYSTIFKFTQTNGETYSSNILYMEKDVVLQFTRFYSSPDDYFNGNFIHFYIQISNFGETTQTINYSEVQVQGHPVIGTDNKYFILDDLYESNTNGTSEIEYTDFNFNPEDNHLTFNYSFFVDASANDSTHPLHVKGSADVYLLEEIQ
;
A
#
# COMPACT_ATOMS: atom_id res chain seq x y z
N MET A 1 62.82 -86.90 11.07
CA MET A 1 63.94 -85.95 11.17
C MET A 1 63.48 -84.84 12.09
N SER A 2 64.18 -84.66 13.20
CA SER A 2 63.87 -83.71 14.27
C SER A 2 64.38 -82.32 13.88
N LEU A 3 63.60 -81.28 14.17
CA LEU A 3 64.08 -79.91 14.17
C LEU A 3 63.44 -79.18 15.37
N ILE A 4 64.22 -78.96 16.42
CA ILE A 4 63.84 -78.18 17.60
C ILE A 4 64.29 -76.74 17.33
N MET A 5 63.34 -75.82 17.25
CA MET A 5 63.58 -74.38 17.14
C MET A 5 63.46 -73.75 18.53
N LEU A 6 64.57 -73.17 19.02
CA LEU A 6 64.54 -72.21 20.12
C LEU A 6 64.08 -70.85 19.56
N SER A 7 62.95 -70.34 20.01
CA SER A 7 62.59 -68.92 19.81
C SER A 7 62.60 -68.21 21.16
N CYS A 8 63.51 -67.24 21.26
CA CYS A 8 63.62 -66.25 22.32
C CYS A 8 62.31 -65.44 22.41
N SER A 9 61.68 -65.37 23.58
CA SER A 9 60.56 -64.48 23.84
C SER A 9 61.10 -63.09 24.19
N GLY A 10 61.14 -62.19 23.22
CA GLY A 10 61.21 -60.75 23.50
C GLY A 10 59.79 -60.24 23.67
N ASP A 11 59.44 -59.77 24.86
CA ASP A 11 58.14 -59.15 25.09
C ASP A 11 58.12 -57.78 24.40
N ASP A 12 57.14 -57.55 23.53
CA ASP A 12 56.95 -56.27 22.85
C ASP A 12 56.67 -55.15 23.89
N GLY A 13 57.25 -53.97 23.66
CA GLY A 13 57.04 -52.79 24.50
C GLY A 13 55.57 -52.35 24.45
N LYS A 14 55.02 -51.98 25.61
CA LYS A 14 53.61 -51.55 25.70
C LYS A 14 53.34 -50.33 24.83
N ASP A 15 52.17 -50.33 24.18
CA ASP A 15 51.70 -49.23 23.35
C ASP A 15 51.67 -47.89 24.12
N GLY A 16 51.99 -46.81 23.42
CA GLY A 16 51.89 -45.46 23.95
C GLY A 16 50.44 -45.06 24.22
N MET A 17 50.21 -44.19 25.19
CA MET A 17 48.87 -43.67 25.48
C MET A 17 48.38 -42.77 24.35
N ASP A 18 47.09 -42.86 24.03
CA ASP A 18 46.43 -42.00 23.06
C ASP A 18 46.53 -40.52 23.45
N GLY A 19 46.63 -39.65 22.44
CA GLY A 19 46.63 -38.20 22.61
C GLY A 19 45.27 -37.69 23.09
N LEU A 20 45.28 -36.55 23.80
CA LEU A 20 44.05 -35.91 24.26
C LEU A 20 43.32 -35.22 23.09
N ASP A 21 41.99 -35.28 23.13
CA ASP A 21 41.12 -34.61 22.14
C ASP A 21 41.28 -33.08 22.18
N GLY A 22 41.13 -32.47 21.00
CA GLY A 22 41.16 -31.02 20.85
C GLY A 22 39.92 -30.34 21.47
N ILE A 23 40.09 -29.08 21.90
CA ILE A 23 38.99 -28.28 22.45
C ILE A 23 38.17 -27.68 21.29
N ASN A 24 36.83 -27.78 21.38
CA ASN A 24 35.92 -27.17 20.42
C ASN A 24 36.05 -25.63 20.42
N GLY A 25 35.96 -25.02 19.23
CA GLY A 25 35.93 -23.57 19.08
C GLY A 25 34.66 -22.95 19.67
N THR A 26 34.72 -21.66 20.01
CA THR A 26 33.57 -20.89 20.47
C THR A 26 32.74 -20.41 19.28
N ASN A 27 31.41 -20.34 19.46
CA ASN A 27 30.53 -19.73 18.47
C ASN A 27 30.87 -18.24 18.29
N GLY A 28 30.67 -17.72 17.08
CA GLY A 28 30.81 -16.29 16.80
C GLY A 28 29.69 -15.47 17.47
N GLU A 29 29.92 -14.17 17.62
CA GLU A 29 28.91 -13.23 18.10
C GLU A 29 27.88 -12.92 17.00
N ASP A 30 26.63 -12.69 17.42
CA ASP A 30 25.57 -12.25 16.53
C ASP A 30 25.86 -10.84 15.97
N GLY A 31 25.42 -10.59 14.74
CA GLY A 31 25.53 -9.27 14.12
C GLY A 31 24.64 -8.23 14.80
N ALA A 32 25.00 -6.95 14.67
CA ALA A 32 24.17 -5.85 15.16
C ALA A 32 22.89 -5.69 14.31
N ASP A 33 21.80 -5.27 14.96
CA ASP A 33 20.54 -4.95 14.29
C ASP A 33 20.71 -3.77 13.30
N GLY A 34 19.97 -3.83 12.18
CA GLY A 34 19.92 -2.74 11.20
C GLY A 34 19.14 -1.53 11.72
N THR A 35 19.43 -0.34 11.19
CA THR A 35 18.67 0.89 11.48
C THR A 35 17.37 0.95 10.67
N ASN A 36 16.34 1.61 11.21
CA ASN A 36 15.11 1.91 10.46
C ASN A 36 15.43 2.71 9.17
N GLY A 37 14.65 2.46 8.10
CA GLY A 37 14.78 3.20 6.85
C GLY A 37 14.41 4.68 7.03
N VAL A 38 15.24 5.58 6.52
CA VAL A 38 14.98 7.02 6.50
C VAL A 38 13.91 7.34 5.44
N GLY A 39 12.98 8.24 5.74
CA GLY A 39 12.01 8.78 4.76
C GLY A 39 10.62 8.13 4.77
N PHE A 40 10.38 7.08 5.55
CA PHE A 40 9.05 6.46 5.62
C PHE A 40 8.00 7.40 6.20
N ASP A 41 8.32 8.08 7.31
CA ASP A 41 7.42 9.03 7.97
C ASP A 41 7.05 10.19 7.04
N GLU A 42 8.01 10.63 6.21
CA GLU A 42 7.82 11.70 5.25
C GLU A 42 6.80 11.34 4.16
N LEU A 43 6.78 10.10 3.72
CA LEU A 43 5.87 9.63 2.68
C LEU A 43 4.44 9.43 3.21
N THR A 44 4.26 9.22 4.51
CA THR A 44 2.93 8.96 5.12
C THR A 44 2.33 10.16 5.84
N ARG A 45 3.07 11.27 5.96
CA ARG A 45 2.66 12.42 6.79
C ARG A 45 1.37 13.11 6.36
N TYR A 46 0.97 12.96 5.09
CA TYR A 46 -0.20 13.65 4.53
C TYR A 46 -1.49 12.82 4.60
N GLY A 47 -1.49 11.75 5.41
CA GLY A 47 -2.66 10.93 5.64
C GLY A 47 -2.92 9.90 4.53
N SER A 48 -4.13 9.38 4.48
CA SER A 48 -4.47 8.17 3.72
C SER A 48 -5.90 8.15 3.19
N ALA A 49 -6.16 7.29 2.22
CA ALA A 49 -7.49 6.93 1.79
C ALA A 49 -7.66 5.40 1.80
N THR A 50 -8.82 4.93 2.26
CA THR A 50 -9.20 3.52 2.21
C THR A 50 -10.02 3.24 0.97
N LEU A 51 -9.93 2.02 0.46
CA LEU A 51 -10.76 1.51 -0.62
C LEU A 51 -11.39 0.19 -0.18
N GLU A 52 -12.71 0.12 -0.22
CA GLU A 52 -13.51 -1.07 0.04
C GLU A 52 -14.35 -1.39 -1.19
N LEU A 53 -14.36 -2.66 -1.58
CA LEU A 53 -15.09 -3.15 -2.75
C LEU A 53 -16.03 -4.27 -2.33
N ASN A 54 -17.30 -4.15 -2.70
CA ASN A 54 -18.29 -5.21 -2.57
C ASN A 54 -18.87 -5.52 -3.95
N GLY A 55 -18.87 -6.79 -4.35
CA GLY A 55 -19.33 -7.20 -5.68
C GLY A 55 -18.75 -8.56 -6.06
N ASN A 56 -18.43 -8.77 -7.34
CA ASN A 56 -17.88 -10.04 -7.83
C ASN A 56 -16.66 -9.77 -8.72
N ARG A 57 -15.65 -10.65 -8.63
CA ARG A 57 -14.51 -10.69 -9.55
C ARG A 57 -14.97 -11.10 -10.95
N PRO A 58 -14.13 -10.93 -12.00
CA PRO A 58 -14.47 -11.38 -13.35
C PRO A 58 -14.83 -12.86 -13.50
N ASP A 59 -14.38 -13.73 -12.59
CA ASP A 59 -14.75 -15.16 -12.56
C ASP A 59 -16.02 -15.45 -11.74
N GLY A 60 -16.74 -14.41 -11.30
CA GLY A 60 -17.99 -14.50 -10.56
C GLY A 60 -17.84 -14.74 -9.06
N VAL A 61 -16.62 -14.85 -8.52
CA VAL A 61 -16.39 -15.03 -7.08
C VAL A 61 -16.63 -13.71 -6.34
N THR A 62 -17.36 -13.74 -5.23
CA THR A 62 -17.62 -12.55 -4.41
C THR A 62 -16.34 -11.88 -3.93
N ILE A 63 -16.33 -10.55 -3.97
CA ILE A 63 -15.28 -9.69 -3.44
C ILE A 63 -15.63 -9.34 -1.99
N ASP A 64 -14.69 -9.59 -1.08
CA ASP A 64 -14.60 -9.03 0.26
C ASP A 64 -13.20 -8.43 0.38
N TYR A 65 -13.08 -7.16 0.02
CA TYR A 65 -11.78 -6.51 -0.18
C TYR A 65 -11.75 -5.12 0.46
N SER A 66 -10.67 -4.87 1.20
CA SER A 66 -10.37 -3.57 1.80
C SER A 66 -8.86 -3.33 1.78
N THR A 67 -8.46 -2.10 1.48
CA THR A 67 -7.06 -1.68 1.48
C THR A 67 -6.91 -0.21 1.89
N ILE A 68 -5.67 0.22 2.11
CA ILE A 68 -5.31 1.59 2.44
C ILE A 68 -4.16 2.09 1.57
N PHE A 69 -4.35 3.26 0.98
CA PHE A 69 -3.35 4.02 0.24
C PHE A 69 -2.85 5.14 1.16
N LYS A 70 -1.55 5.14 1.47
CA LYS A 70 -0.98 5.99 2.53
C LYS A 70 0.24 6.78 2.12
N PHE A 71 0.79 6.52 0.94
CA PHE A 71 2.03 7.16 0.51
C PHE A 71 1.74 8.36 -0.38
N THR A 72 2.54 9.40 -0.25
CA THR A 72 2.49 10.61 -1.08
C THR A 72 3.80 10.77 -1.82
N GLN A 73 3.75 11.26 -3.07
CA GLN A 73 4.95 11.65 -3.81
C GLN A 73 5.61 12.86 -3.13
N THR A 74 6.92 12.77 -2.91
CA THR A 74 7.74 13.87 -2.36
C THR A 74 8.72 14.43 -3.39
N ASN A 75 8.73 13.86 -4.61
CA ASN A 75 9.55 14.20 -5.75
C ASN A 75 8.66 14.29 -7.00
N GLY A 76 8.53 15.46 -7.60
CA GLY A 76 7.72 15.63 -8.81
C GLY A 76 7.50 17.10 -9.18
N GLU A 77 7.27 17.36 -10.47
CA GLU A 77 6.96 18.69 -11.01
C GLU A 77 5.51 19.14 -10.67
N THR A 78 4.64 18.20 -10.28
CA THR A 78 3.25 18.47 -9.89
C THR A 78 2.92 17.66 -8.63
N TYR A 79 2.68 18.33 -7.51
CA TYR A 79 2.08 17.71 -6.33
C TYR A 79 0.58 17.54 -6.58
N SER A 80 0.02 16.38 -6.31
CA SER A 80 -1.41 16.15 -6.52
C SER A 80 -2.24 16.25 -5.24
N SER A 81 -1.65 16.55 -4.08
CA SER A 81 -2.31 16.70 -2.77
C SER A 81 -2.58 18.17 -2.47
N ASN A 82 -3.38 18.84 -3.29
CA ASN A 82 -3.48 20.30 -3.29
C ASN A 82 -4.91 20.84 -3.12
N ILE A 83 -4.98 22.08 -2.65
CA ILE A 83 -6.14 22.97 -2.76
C ILE A 83 -5.91 23.89 -3.95
N LEU A 84 -6.84 23.91 -4.92
CA LEU A 84 -6.80 24.83 -6.05
C LEU A 84 -7.97 25.80 -5.96
N TYR A 85 -7.65 27.09 -5.79
CA TYR A 85 -8.65 28.15 -5.81
C TYR A 85 -8.92 28.59 -7.26
N MET A 86 -10.12 28.31 -7.74
CA MET A 86 -10.66 28.82 -9.00
C MET A 86 -11.63 29.97 -8.67
N GLU A 87 -11.82 30.94 -9.57
CA GLU A 87 -12.53 32.21 -9.27
C GLU A 87 -13.75 32.11 -8.35
N LYS A 88 -14.61 31.09 -8.53
CA LYS A 88 -15.81 30.85 -7.71
C LYS A 88 -15.87 29.48 -7.03
N ASP A 89 -14.91 28.61 -7.32
CA ASP A 89 -14.91 27.21 -6.93
C ASP A 89 -13.58 26.82 -6.30
N VAL A 90 -13.61 25.88 -5.38
CA VAL A 90 -12.41 25.25 -4.82
C VAL A 90 -12.33 23.82 -5.31
N VAL A 91 -11.16 23.41 -5.77
CA VAL A 91 -10.86 22.00 -6.01
C VAL A 91 -10.03 21.47 -4.86
N LEU A 92 -10.53 20.42 -4.22
CA LEU A 92 -9.74 19.59 -3.31
C LEU A 92 -9.33 18.35 -4.08
N GLN A 93 -8.03 18.19 -4.33
CA GLN A 93 -7.50 17.02 -5.02
C GLN A 93 -6.36 16.38 -4.26
N PHE A 94 -6.30 15.05 -4.27
CA PHE A 94 -5.21 14.29 -3.66
C PHE A 94 -5.00 12.93 -4.31
N THR A 95 -3.74 12.52 -4.43
CA THR A 95 -3.37 11.14 -4.76
C THR A 95 -2.69 10.47 -3.57
N ARG A 96 -3.06 9.23 -3.28
CA ARG A 96 -2.34 8.36 -2.35
C ARG A 96 -1.91 7.09 -3.05
N PHE A 97 -0.64 6.75 -2.90
CA PHE A 97 -0.03 5.56 -3.47
C PHE A 97 -0.12 4.39 -2.49
N TYR A 98 -0.26 3.19 -3.05
CA TYR A 98 -0.29 1.96 -2.26
C TYR A 98 1.10 1.60 -1.73
N SER A 99 2.16 1.93 -2.49
CA SER A 99 3.56 1.74 -2.14
C SER A 99 4.33 3.06 -2.20
N SER A 100 5.56 3.09 -1.68
CA SER A 100 6.46 4.23 -1.88
C SER A 100 6.53 4.56 -3.37
N PRO A 101 6.20 5.79 -3.77
CA PRO A 101 6.29 6.18 -5.15
C PRO A 101 7.77 6.21 -5.58
N ASP A 102 8.06 5.76 -6.80
CA ASP A 102 9.36 5.86 -7.46
C ASP A 102 9.18 6.58 -8.80
N ASP A 103 10.18 7.35 -9.23
CA ASP A 103 10.18 8.20 -10.43
C ASP A 103 9.86 7.42 -11.72
N TYR A 104 9.98 6.09 -11.70
CA TYR A 104 9.77 5.21 -12.85
C TYR A 104 8.46 4.39 -12.84
N PHE A 105 7.82 4.17 -11.69
CA PHE A 105 6.73 3.17 -11.55
C PHE A 105 5.63 3.63 -10.58
N ASN A 106 4.94 4.72 -10.89
CA ASN A 106 3.83 5.22 -10.07
C ASN A 106 2.48 4.86 -10.69
N GLY A 107 2.21 3.55 -10.79
CA GLY A 107 0.99 3.02 -11.40
C GLY A 107 -0.07 2.52 -10.43
N ASN A 108 0.18 2.49 -9.11
CA ASN A 108 -0.76 1.96 -8.12
C ASN A 108 -1.15 3.03 -7.09
N PHE A 109 -2.28 3.68 -7.34
CA PHE A 109 -2.77 4.77 -6.51
C PHE A 109 -4.29 4.86 -6.50
N ILE A 110 -4.79 5.62 -5.53
CA ILE A 110 -6.13 6.19 -5.55
C ILE A 110 -6.01 7.71 -5.64
N HIS A 111 -6.81 8.33 -6.51
CA HIS A 111 -6.87 9.77 -6.69
C HIS A 111 -8.31 10.25 -6.51
N PHE A 112 -8.45 11.40 -5.87
CA PHE A 112 -9.71 12.11 -5.70
C PHE A 112 -9.55 13.51 -6.27
N TYR A 113 -10.60 13.95 -6.96
CA TYR A 113 -10.77 15.33 -7.39
C TYR A 113 -12.21 15.74 -7.07
N ILE A 114 -12.37 16.76 -6.23
CA ILE A 114 -13.66 17.23 -5.73
C ILE A 114 -13.76 18.74 -5.98
N GLN A 115 -14.68 19.15 -6.86
CA GLN A 115 -14.94 20.55 -7.17
C GLN A 115 -16.15 21.06 -6.41
N ILE A 116 -15.96 22.17 -5.67
CA ILE A 116 -16.92 22.69 -4.72
C ILE A 116 -17.19 24.17 -4.99
N SER A 117 -18.46 24.55 -5.18
CA SER A 117 -18.91 25.95 -5.15
C SER A 117 -19.22 26.40 -3.73
N ASN A 118 -19.06 27.70 -3.46
CA ASN A 118 -19.35 28.33 -2.17
C ASN A 118 -18.68 27.60 -0.98
N PHE A 119 -17.40 27.23 -1.17
CA PHE A 119 -16.64 26.45 -0.20
C PHE A 119 -16.56 27.16 1.17
N GLY A 120 -16.85 26.43 2.24
CA GLY A 120 -16.90 26.98 3.61
C GLY A 120 -18.17 27.77 3.95
N GLU A 121 -19.11 27.92 3.01
CA GLU A 121 -20.39 28.60 3.24
C GLU A 121 -21.54 27.60 3.47
N THR A 122 -22.67 28.08 4.02
CA THR A 122 -23.87 27.23 4.20
C THR A 122 -24.51 26.79 2.89
N THR A 123 -24.18 27.45 1.79
CA THR A 123 -24.64 27.15 0.42
C THR A 123 -23.62 26.34 -0.38
N GLN A 124 -22.64 25.71 0.30
CA GLN A 124 -21.65 24.85 -0.31
C GLN A 124 -22.31 23.74 -1.14
N THR A 125 -21.77 23.44 -2.33
CA THR A 125 -22.27 22.38 -3.20
C THR A 125 -21.11 21.71 -3.92
N ILE A 126 -21.08 20.37 -3.95
CA ILE A 126 -20.15 19.60 -4.78
C ILE A 126 -20.73 19.58 -6.20
N ASN A 127 -20.03 20.20 -7.14
CA ASN A 127 -20.49 20.31 -8.53
C ASN A 127 -20.04 19.13 -9.38
N TYR A 128 -18.85 18.62 -9.07
CA TYR A 128 -18.20 17.55 -9.79
C TYR A 128 -17.30 16.78 -8.83
N SER A 129 -17.26 15.47 -9.00
CA SER A 129 -16.31 14.63 -8.29
C SER A 129 -15.96 13.39 -9.08
N GLU A 130 -14.72 12.94 -8.93
CA GLU A 130 -14.25 11.68 -9.47
C GLU A 130 -13.33 10.95 -8.48
N VAL A 131 -13.30 9.62 -8.61
CA VAL A 131 -12.35 8.75 -7.93
C VAL A 131 -11.66 7.89 -8.99
N GLN A 132 -10.34 7.96 -9.06
CA GLN A 132 -9.54 7.09 -9.92
C GLN A 132 -8.81 6.06 -9.06
N VAL A 133 -8.89 4.79 -9.44
CA VAL A 133 -8.00 3.74 -8.92
C VAL A 133 -7.18 3.23 -10.08
N GLN A 134 -5.87 3.37 -10.02
CA GLN A 134 -4.98 2.94 -11.10
C GLN A 134 -4.22 1.67 -10.68
N GLY A 135 -4.14 0.69 -11.58
CA GLY A 135 -3.23 -0.46 -11.49
C GLY A 135 -3.28 -1.26 -10.20
N HIS A 136 -4.43 -1.36 -9.54
CA HIS A 136 -4.54 -1.93 -8.19
C HIS A 136 -4.96 -3.41 -8.20
N PRO A 137 -4.16 -4.35 -7.66
CA PRO A 137 -4.55 -5.76 -7.62
C PRO A 137 -5.55 -6.05 -6.49
N VAL A 138 -6.75 -6.49 -6.88
CA VAL A 138 -7.79 -6.98 -5.95
C VAL A 138 -7.60 -8.48 -5.77
N ILE A 139 -6.88 -8.86 -4.70
CA ILE A 139 -6.45 -10.24 -4.42
C ILE A 139 -7.47 -10.94 -3.52
N GLY A 140 -8.04 -12.05 -4.00
CA GLY A 140 -8.93 -12.91 -3.23
C GLY A 140 -8.16 -13.93 -2.36
N THR A 141 -8.87 -14.54 -1.41
CA THR A 141 -8.33 -15.59 -0.53
C THR A 141 -7.96 -16.89 -1.25
N ASP A 142 -8.39 -17.04 -2.51
CA ASP A 142 -8.08 -18.18 -3.38
C ASP A 142 -6.80 -17.99 -4.23
N ASN A 143 -5.96 -17.01 -3.87
CA ASN A 143 -4.72 -16.65 -4.56
C ASN A 143 -4.92 -16.21 -6.02
N LYS A 144 -6.12 -15.73 -6.36
CA LYS A 144 -6.42 -15.10 -7.66
C LYS A 144 -6.63 -13.62 -7.46
N TYR A 145 -6.40 -12.85 -8.52
CA TYR A 145 -6.62 -11.43 -8.52
C TYR A 145 -7.15 -10.95 -9.87
N PHE A 146 -7.71 -9.75 -9.89
CA PHE A 146 -7.84 -8.93 -11.09
C PHE A 146 -7.20 -7.57 -10.81
N ILE A 147 -6.91 -6.81 -11.85
CA ILE A 147 -6.41 -5.44 -11.72
C ILE A 147 -7.60 -4.49 -11.86
N LEU A 148 -7.69 -3.53 -10.95
CA LEU A 148 -8.61 -2.41 -11.01
C LEU A 148 -7.85 -1.18 -11.54
N ASP A 149 -8.23 -0.71 -12.71
CA ASP A 149 -7.69 0.46 -13.41
C ASP A 149 -8.85 1.26 -14.01
N ASP A 150 -9.55 1.98 -13.13
CA ASP A 150 -10.82 2.62 -13.43
C ASP A 150 -10.84 4.10 -13.00
N LEU A 151 -11.56 4.91 -13.78
CA LEU A 151 -11.92 6.29 -13.44
C LEU A 151 -13.44 6.35 -13.24
N TYR A 152 -13.87 6.72 -12.03
CA TYR A 152 -15.28 6.84 -11.66
C TYR A 152 -15.67 8.31 -11.57
N GLU A 153 -16.28 8.83 -12.63
CA GLU A 153 -16.85 10.18 -12.66
C GLU A 153 -18.29 10.16 -12.11
N SER A 154 -18.60 11.02 -11.14
CA SER A 154 -19.93 11.06 -10.50
C SER A 154 -21.06 11.24 -11.51
N ASN A 155 -22.14 10.47 -11.35
CA ASN A 155 -23.35 10.51 -12.19
C ASN A 155 -23.10 10.31 -13.70
N THR A 156 -22.02 9.61 -14.06
CA THR A 156 -21.57 9.48 -15.46
C THR A 156 -21.17 8.05 -15.80
N ASN A 157 -21.42 7.62 -17.05
CA ASN A 157 -20.93 6.36 -17.63
C ASN A 157 -21.17 5.09 -16.78
N GLY A 158 -22.30 4.98 -16.08
CA GLY A 158 -22.61 3.81 -15.24
C GLY A 158 -22.09 3.90 -13.81
N THR A 159 -21.54 5.05 -13.41
CA THR A 159 -21.24 5.41 -12.03
C THR A 159 -22.40 6.21 -11.45
N SER A 160 -22.87 5.86 -10.26
CA SER A 160 -23.87 6.64 -9.54
C SER A 160 -23.30 7.98 -9.06
N GLU A 161 -24.12 8.79 -8.38
CA GLU A 161 -23.60 9.88 -7.57
C GLU A 161 -22.59 9.34 -6.56
N ILE A 162 -21.46 10.04 -6.43
CA ILE A 162 -20.50 9.80 -5.35
C ILE A 162 -21.00 10.53 -4.11
N GLU A 163 -21.56 9.76 -3.17
CA GLU A 163 -22.10 10.29 -1.94
C GLU A 163 -20.97 10.52 -0.93
N TYR A 164 -20.88 11.74 -0.42
CA TYR A 164 -19.96 12.11 0.67
C TYR A 164 -20.73 12.26 1.98
N THR A 165 -20.22 11.63 3.04
CA THR A 165 -20.74 11.78 4.40
C THR A 165 -19.60 12.15 5.34
N ASP A 166 -19.93 12.81 6.45
CA ASP A 166 -18.94 13.33 7.41
C ASP A 166 -17.83 14.17 6.74
N PHE A 167 -18.22 14.95 5.72
CA PHE A 167 -17.31 15.78 4.94
C PHE A 167 -16.92 17.03 5.76
N ASN A 168 -15.68 17.05 6.25
CA ASN A 168 -15.15 18.12 7.09
C ASN A 168 -13.82 18.62 6.53
N PHE A 169 -13.66 19.93 6.46
CA PHE A 169 -12.41 20.58 6.12
C PHE A 169 -12.03 21.59 7.20
N ASN A 170 -10.83 21.44 7.77
CA ASN A 170 -10.24 22.40 8.68
C ASN A 170 -9.25 23.31 7.94
N PRO A 171 -9.53 24.62 7.79
CA PRO A 171 -8.62 25.53 7.10
C PRO A 171 -7.39 25.91 7.94
N GLU A 172 -7.33 25.60 9.24
CA GLU A 172 -6.17 25.94 10.08
C GLU A 172 -4.94 25.08 9.76
N ASP A 173 -5.15 23.82 9.36
CA ASP A 173 -4.12 22.83 9.06
C ASP A 173 -4.34 22.10 7.71
N ASN A 174 -5.31 22.56 6.92
CA ASN A 174 -5.72 21.97 5.65
C ASN A 174 -6.11 20.47 5.77
N HIS A 175 -6.68 20.08 6.91
CA HIS A 175 -7.12 18.71 7.16
C HIS A 175 -8.50 18.45 6.55
N LEU A 176 -8.58 17.47 5.66
CA LEU A 176 -9.81 17.02 5.02
C LEU A 176 -10.13 15.60 5.47
N THR A 177 -11.35 15.40 5.97
CA THR A 177 -11.89 14.07 6.27
C THR A 177 -13.24 13.87 5.63
N PHE A 178 -13.51 12.68 5.09
CA PHE A 178 -14.84 12.28 4.62
C PHE A 178 -14.95 10.75 4.50
N ASN A 179 -16.19 10.28 4.49
CA ASN A 179 -16.56 8.96 3.99
C ASN A 179 -17.15 9.10 2.58
N TYR A 180 -16.94 8.12 1.72
CA TYR A 180 -17.50 8.11 0.36
C TYR A 180 -18.12 6.76 0.01
N SER A 181 -19.16 6.77 -0.84
CA SER A 181 -19.88 5.56 -1.27
C SER A 181 -20.56 5.79 -2.62
N PHE A 182 -20.45 4.83 -3.54
CA PHE A 182 -21.13 4.85 -4.83
C PHE A 182 -21.24 3.47 -5.47
N PHE A 183 -22.20 3.31 -6.37
CA PHE A 183 -22.40 2.11 -7.17
C PHE A 183 -21.84 2.30 -8.57
N VAL A 184 -21.27 1.23 -9.13
CA VAL A 184 -20.72 1.17 -10.48
C VAL A 184 -21.31 -0.01 -11.23
N ASP A 185 -21.82 0.24 -12.41
CA ASP A 185 -22.37 -0.77 -13.31
C ASP A 185 -21.27 -1.72 -13.83
N ALA A 186 -21.67 -2.94 -14.19
CA ALA A 186 -20.77 -3.97 -14.70
C ALA A 186 -19.96 -3.57 -15.94
N SER A 187 -20.48 -2.67 -16.77
CA SER A 187 -19.79 -2.19 -17.98
C SER A 187 -18.80 -1.06 -17.72
N ALA A 188 -18.77 -0.53 -16.50
CA ALA A 188 -18.03 0.66 -16.12
C ALA A 188 -16.89 0.37 -15.14
N ASN A 189 -16.50 -0.91 -14.99
CA ASN A 189 -15.39 -1.30 -14.14
C ASN A 189 -14.74 -2.63 -14.60
N ASP A 190 -13.50 -2.82 -14.19
CA ASP A 190 -12.69 -4.00 -14.58
C ASP A 190 -13.14 -5.33 -13.98
N SER A 191 -13.97 -5.32 -12.94
CA SER A 191 -14.51 -6.56 -12.38
C SER A 191 -15.53 -7.23 -13.32
N THR A 192 -16.05 -6.47 -14.30
CA THR A 192 -17.11 -6.87 -15.24
C THR A 192 -18.43 -7.28 -14.57
N HIS A 193 -18.61 -6.90 -13.30
CA HIS A 193 -19.81 -7.09 -12.48
C HIS A 193 -20.14 -5.77 -11.75
N PRO A 194 -21.37 -5.58 -11.26
CA PRO A 194 -21.69 -4.41 -10.45
C PRO A 194 -20.81 -4.36 -9.19
N LEU A 195 -20.29 -3.17 -8.89
CA LEU A 195 -19.51 -2.91 -7.69
C LEU A 195 -20.20 -1.87 -6.81
N HIS A 196 -20.12 -2.06 -5.50
CA HIS A 196 -20.32 -1.00 -4.51
C HIS A 196 -18.94 -0.63 -3.98
N VAL A 197 -18.51 0.58 -4.34
CA VAL A 197 -17.22 1.16 -3.96
C VAL A 197 -17.46 2.12 -2.80
N LYS A 198 -16.67 2.00 -1.75
CA LYS A 198 -16.75 2.88 -0.59
C LYS A 198 -15.40 3.01 0.10
N GLY A 199 -15.32 3.94 1.04
CA GLY A 199 -14.13 4.12 1.86
C GLY A 199 -14.17 5.43 2.62
N SER A 200 -13.01 5.84 3.09
CA SER A 200 -12.81 7.07 3.84
C SER A 200 -11.48 7.72 3.45
N ALA A 201 -11.41 9.03 3.57
CA ALA A 201 -10.16 9.77 3.48
C ALA A 201 -9.95 10.58 4.75
N ASP A 202 -8.70 10.60 5.20
CA ASP A 202 -8.18 11.47 6.26
C ASP A 202 -6.84 11.98 5.73
N VAL A 203 -6.81 13.21 5.22
CA VAL A 203 -5.69 13.74 4.46
C VAL A 203 -5.38 15.19 4.81
N TYR A 204 -4.11 15.55 4.73
CA TYR A 204 -3.68 16.94 4.81
C TYR A 204 -3.36 17.42 3.39
N LEU A 205 -4.03 18.49 2.96
CA LEU A 205 -3.82 19.11 1.65
C LEU A 205 -2.77 20.22 1.73
N LEU A 206 -2.11 20.45 0.60
CA LEU A 206 -1.07 21.46 0.44
C LEU A 206 -1.61 22.63 -0.37
N GLU A 207 -1.10 23.81 -0.09
CA GLU A 207 -1.35 25.00 -0.89
C GLU A 207 -0.04 25.37 -1.59
N GLU A 208 -0.10 25.50 -2.92
CA GLU A 208 1.04 25.99 -3.68
C GLU A 208 1.17 27.49 -3.47
N ILE A 209 2.33 27.94 -2.97
CA ILE A 209 2.66 29.36 -2.84
C ILE A 209 3.33 29.81 -4.14
N GLN A 210 2.71 30.74 -4.86
CA GLN A 210 3.29 31.39 -6.04
C GLN A 210 4.02 32.70 -5.68
#